data_AF-A0A1G0ICP8-F1
#
_entry.id   AF-A0A1G0ICP8-F1
#
_cell.length_a   1.000
_cell.length_b   1.000
_cell.length_c   1.000
_cell.angle_alpha   90.00
_cell.angle_beta   90.00
_cell.angle_gamma   90.00
#
_symmetry.space_group_name_H-M   'P 1'
#
loop_
_entity.id
_entity.type
_entity.pdbx_description
1 polymer ?
#
loop_
_entity_poly.entity_id
_entity_poly.type
_entity_poly.pdbx_seq_one_letter_code
_entity_poly.pdbx_strand_id
1 'polypeptide(L)'
;MTPAELRALIDGDVEAAQLASAGKDAACAGWLSEIAPRERRPYLITKRTLHRMFGLIRGVQIMGQLRAVAESGDKEQAPIAAEVVDLLQPRGGDGDGLDISHPDAKTFLQQWAAAGLVTADEASQLLALAKVRATITADQVSAAMAADRTTDQHDEGAK
;
A
#
# COMPACT_ATOMS: atom_id res chain seq x y z
N MET A 1 6.37 1.19 10.51
CA MET A 1 7.43 2.17 10.81
C MET A 1 7.96 2.03 12.24
N THR A 2 9.29 2.02 12.41
CA THR A 2 10.01 1.99 13.69
C THR A 2 10.32 3.40 14.22
N PRO A 3 10.69 3.57 15.51
CA PRO A 3 11.09 4.88 16.04
C PRO A 3 12.29 5.51 15.31
N ALA A 4 13.26 4.71 14.87
CA ALA A 4 14.43 5.19 14.14
C ALA A 4 14.09 5.68 12.72
N GLU A 5 13.21 4.94 12.02
CA GLU A 5 12.70 5.35 10.71
C GLU A 5 11.86 6.64 10.82
N LEU A 6 11.02 6.73 11.85
CA LEU A 6 10.23 7.93 12.12
C LEU A 6 11.14 9.13 12.45
N ARG A 7 12.23 8.89 13.19
CA ARG A 7 13.20 9.94 13.50
C ARG A 7 13.90 10.45 12.24
N ALA A 8 14.39 9.55 11.39
CA ALA A 8 15.00 9.93 10.12
C ALA A 8 14.02 10.69 9.21
N LEU A 9 12.72 10.35 9.26
CA LEU A 9 11.69 11.08 8.53
C LEU A 9 11.48 12.50 9.08
N ILE A 10 11.52 12.68 10.40
CA ILE A 10 11.46 14.00 11.05
C ILE A 10 12.69 14.84 10.65
N ASP A 11 13.89 14.29 10.75
CA ASP A 11 15.13 15.02 10.46
C ASP A 11 15.28 15.36 8.96
N GLY A 12 14.64 14.55 8.09
CA GLY A 12 14.64 14.75 6.64
C GLY A 12 13.64 15.78 6.12
N ASP A 13 12.71 16.27 6.97
CA ASP A 13 11.68 17.23 6.59
C ASP A 13 11.69 18.47 7.49
N VAL A 14 11.88 19.64 6.88
CA VAL A 14 12.08 20.90 7.61
C VAL A 14 10.87 21.28 8.47
N GLU A 15 9.66 21.04 7.98
CA GLU A 15 8.43 21.39 8.70
C GLU A 15 8.17 20.41 9.84
N ALA A 16 8.37 19.10 9.62
CA ALA A 16 8.31 18.09 10.66
C ALA A 16 9.31 18.38 11.80
N ALA A 17 10.57 18.72 11.47
CA ALA A 17 11.61 19.03 12.43
C ALA A 17 11.27 20.28 13.29
N GLN A 18 10.69 21.32 12.68
CA GLN A 18 10.24 22.50 13.40
C GLN A 18 9.08 22.20 14.35
N LEU A 19 8.10 21.40 13.90
CA LEU A 19 6.97 21.00 14.75
C LEU A 19 7.42 20.11 15.91
N ALA A 20 8.32 19.17 15.65
CA ALA A 20 8.85 18.24 16.65
C ALA A 20 9.71 18.95 17.71
N SER A 21 10.57 19.88 17.31
CA SER A 21 11.40 20.69 18.23
C SER A 21 10.55 21.67 19.05
N ALA A 22 9.46 22.21 18.49
CA ALA A 22 8.50 23.03 19.22
C ALA A 22 7.56 22.22 20.16
N GLY A 23 7.75 20.91 20.30
CA GLY A 23 6.90 20.04 21.14
C GLY A 23 5.48 19.84 20.61
N LYS A 24 5.21 20.17 19.34
CA LYS A 24 3.88 20.07 18.71
C LYS A 24 3.65 18.69 18.11
N ASP A 25 3.70 17.65 18.94
CA ASP A 25 3.68 16.24 18.51
C ASP A 25 2.45 15.87 17.67
N ALA A 26 1.27 16.38 18.03
CA ALA A 26 0.05 16.11 17.29
C ALA A 26 0.06 16.72 15.88
N ALA A 27 0.58 17.94 15.72
CA ALA A 27 0.70 18.59 14.42
C ALA A 27 1.79 17.93 13.57
N CYS A 28 2.93 17.58 14.19
CA CYS A 28 4.01 16.83 13.56
C CYS A 28 3.51 15.47 13.05
N ALA A 29 2.78 14.72 13.88
CA ALA A 29 2.20 13.42 13.50
C ALA A 29 1.20 13.53 12.33
N GLY A 30 0.39 14.60 12.31
CA GLY A 30 -0.51 14.90 11.20
C GLY A 30 0.26 15.12 9.88
N TRP A 31 1.25 16.02 9.90
CA TRP A 31 2.10 16.32 8.76
C TRP A 31 2.86 15.07 8.25
N LEU A 32 3.50 14.35 9.17
CA LEU A 32 4.23 13.13 8.84
C LEU A 32 3.31 12.07 8.23
N SER A 33 2.05 11.95 8.67
CA SER A 33 1.09 11.00 8.07
C SER A 33 0.72 11.36 6.62
N GLU A 34 0.93 12.60 6.20
CA GLU A 34 0.72 13.03 4.82
C GLU A 34 1.92 12.73 3.92
N ILE A 35 3.14 12.93 4.43
CA ILE A 35 4.38 12.80 3.66
C ILE A 35 5.04 11.42 3.78
N ALA A 36 4.66 10.63 4.78
CA ALA A 36 5.27 9.33 5.03
C ALA A 36 5.14 8.40 3.81
N PRO A 37 6.18 7.60 3.54
CA PRO A 37 6.11 6.55 2.53
C PRO A 37 4.88 5.67 2.76
N ARG A 38 4.13 5.40 1.68
CA ARG A 38 2.99 4.50 1.76
C ARG A 38 3.49 3.08 2.02
N GLU A 39 3.00 2.47 3.08
CA GLU A 39 3.29 1.08 3.41
C GLU A 39 2.40 0.14 2.58
N ARG A 40 2.95 -1.00 2.16
CA ARG A 40 2.13 -2.06 1.57
C ARG A 40 1.42 -2.82 2.69
N ARG A 41 0.11 -2.99 2.55
CA ARG A 41 -0.70 -3.85 3.42
C ARG A 41 -1.41 -4.92 2.60
N PRO A 42 -1.70 -6.09 3.20
CA PRO A 42 -2.52 -7.12 2.56
C PRO A 42 -3.78 -6.51 1.96
N TYR A 43 -3.97 -6.72 0.65
CA TYR A 43 -5.13 -6.25 -0.06
C TYR A 43 -5.53 -7.30 -1.09
N LEU A 44 -6.71 -7.88 -0.87
CA LEU A 44 -7.28 -8.89 -1.75
C LEU A 44 -8.21 -8.21 -2.76
N ILE A 45 -7.93 -8.39 -4.06
CA ILE A 45 -8.86 -7.97 -5.11
C ILE A 45 -9.78 -9.12 -5.49
N THR A 46 -11.03 -8.79 -5.79
CA THR A 46 -12.02 -9.73 -6.33
C THR A 46 -12.59 -9.18 -7.64
N LYS A 47 -13.42 -9.96 -8.30
CA LYS A 47 -14.26 -9.52 -9.43
C LYS A 47 -15.03 -8.23 -9.09
N ARG A 48 -15.53 -8.10 -7.86
CA ARG A 48 -16.25 -6.90 -7.41
C ARG A 48 -15.32 -5.67 -7.36
N THR A 49 -14.05 -5.86 -7.00
CA THR A 49 -13.03 -4.80 -7.03
C THR A 49 -12.82 -4.32 -8.47
N LEU A 50 -12.63 -5.25 -9.43
CA LEU A 50 -12.46 -4.91 -10.84
C LEU A 50 -13.65 -4.12 -11.40
N HIS A 51 -14.87 -4.56 -11.09
CA HIS A 51 -16.09 -3.86 -11.52
C HIS A 51 -16.20 -2.45 -10.94
N ARG A 52 -15.79 -2.26 -9.68
CA ARG A 52 -15.85 -0.95 -9.02
C ARG A 52 -14.81 0.00 -9.58
N MET A 53 -13.61 -0.49 -9.86
CA MET A 53 -12.50 0.35 -10.34
C MET A 53 -12.65 0.71 -11.82
N PHE A 54 -12.97 -0.26 -12.67
CA PHE A 54 -12.94 -0.09 -14.12
C PHE A 54 -14.33 0.07 -14.74
N GLY A 55 -15.39 -0.07 -13.93
CA GLY A 55 -16.76 -0.12 -14.40
C GLY A 55 -17.19 -1.54 -14.81
N LEU A 56 -18.50 -1.74 -14.88
CA LEU A 56 -19.09 -3.07 -15.07
C LEU A 56 -18.64 -3.72 -16.39
N ILE A 57 -18.70 -3.00 -17.51
CA ILE A 57 -18.37 -3.55 -18.84
C ILE A 57 -16.91 -3.98 -18.90
N ARG A 58 -15.98 -3.09 -18.51
CA ARG A 58 -14.55 -3.37 -18.54
C ARG A 58 -14.16 -4.49 -17.56
N GLY A 59 -14.73 -4.48 -16.36
CA GLY A 59 -14.52 -5.55 -15.38
C GLY A 59 -15.01 -6.92 -15.88
N VAL A 60 -16.14 -6.97 -16.58
CA VAL A 60 -16.63 -8.21 -17.23
C VAL A 60 -15.72 -8.65 -18.37
N GLN A 61 -15.23 -7.72 -19.19
CA GLN A 61 -14.29 -8.02 -20.27
C GLN A 61 -12.99 -8.65 -19.75
N ILE A 62 -12.39 -8.07 -18.69
CA ILE A 62 -11.18 -8.62 -18.05
C ILE A 62 -11.42 -10.06 -17.59
N MET A 63 -12.53 -10.32 -16.90
CA MET A 63 -12.89 -11.68 -16.46
C MET A 63 -13.14 -12.63 -17.63
N GLY A 64 -13.73 -12.15 -18.72
CA GLY A 64 -13.98 -12.95 -19.93
C GLY A 64 -12.68 -13.33 -20.64
N GLN A 65 -11.74 -12.39 -20.77
CA GLN A 65 -10.43 -12.64 -21.37
C GLN A 65 -9.60 -13.61 -20.52
N LEU A 66 -9.61 -13.46 -19.18
CA LEU A 66 -8.94 -14.41 -18.29
C LEU A 66 -9.49 -15.84 -18.43
N ARG A 67 -10.81 -16.00 -18.54
CA ARG A 67 -11.44 -17.31 -18.81
C ARG A 67 -11.03 -17.87 -20.17
N ALA A 68 -11.01 -17.03 -21.21
CA ALA A 68 -10.56 -17.47 -22.54
C ALA A 68 -9.11 -17.97 -22.52
N VAL A 69 -8.21 -17.33 -21.75
CA VAL A 69 -6.84 -17.82 -21.56
C VAL A 69 -6.83 -19.15 -20.79
N ALA A 70 -7.64 -19.26 -19.73
CA ALA A 70 -7.80 -20.51 -18.97
C ALA A 70 -8.30 -21.68 -19.84
N GLU A 71 -9.05 -21.39 -20.90
CA GLU A 71 -9.61 -22.37 -21.83
C GLU A 71 -8.78 -22.54 -23.12
N SER A 72 -7.68 -21.80 -23.28
CA SER A 72 -6.91 -21.72 -24.54
C SER A 72 -6.12 -22.98 -24.91
N GLY A 73 -5.97 -23.92 -23.98
CA GLY A 73 -5.13 -25.11 -24.15
C GLY A 73 -3.62 -24.85 -24.01
N ASP A 74 -3.19 -23.61 -23.75
CA ASP A 74 -1.81 -23.26 -23.41
C ASP A 74 -1.41 -23.92 -22.09
N LYS A 75 -0.40 -24.80 -22.10
CA LYS A 75 0.00 -25.57 -20.93
C LYS A 75 0.68 -24.74 -19.83
N GLU A 76 1.18 -23.56 -20.15
CA GLU A 76 1.88 -22.68 -19.22
C GLU A 76 0.91 -21.64 -18.64
N GLN A 77 0.14 -20.98 -19.49
CA GLN A 77 -0.72 -19.85 -19.10
C GLN A 77 -2.10 -20.28 -18.62
N ALA A 78 -2.69 -21.33 -19.20
CA ALA A 78 -4.04 -21.77 -18.83
C ALA A 78 -4.20 -22.13 -17.34
N PRO A 79 -3.32 -22.91 -16.69
CA PRO A 79 -3.50 -23.26 -15.27
C PRO A 79 -3.40 -22.03 -14.37
N ILE A 80 -2.52 -21.08 -14.70
CA ILE A 80 -2.36 -19.83 -13.94
C ILE A 80 -3.62 -18.97 -14.09
N ALA A 81 -4.13 -18.81 -15.31
CA ALA A 81 -5.34 -18.04 -15.57
C ALA A 81 -6.56 -18.66 -14.88
N ALA A 82 -6.68 -19.99 -14.86
CA ALA A 82 -7.76 -20.70 -14.17
C ALA A 82 -7.74 -20.41 -12.66
N GLU A 83 -6.57 -20.51 -12.02
CA GLU A 83 -6.40 -20.21 -10.60
C GLU A 83 -6.77 -18.75 -10.30
N VAL A 84 -6.39 -17.81 -11.17
CA VAL A 84 -6.70 -16.41 -10.92
C VAL A 84 -8.16 -16.08 -11.14
N VAL A 85 -8.81 -16.70 -12.13
CA VAL A 85 -10.26 -16.63 -12.27
C VAL A 85 -10.95 -17.11 -11.00
N ASP A 86 -10.44 -18.18 -10.41
CA ASP A 86 -10.95 -18.77 -9.18
C ASP A 86 -10.78 -17.84 -7.97
N LEU A 87 -9.56 -17.34 -7.75
CA LEU A 87 -9.25 -16.37 -6.68
C LEU A 87 -10.07 -15.08 -6.79
N LEU A 88 -10.33 -14.61 -8.01
CA LEU A 88 -11.15 -13.40 -8.21
C LEU A 88 -12.63 -13.64 -7.94
N GLN A 89 -13.13 -14.87 -7.93
CA GLN A 89 -14.52 -15.13 -7.60
C GLN A 89 -14.74 -15.05 -6.09
N PRO A 90 -15.71 -14.24 -5.61
CA PRO A 90 -16.01 -14.19 -4.19
C PRO A 90 -16.62 -15.52 -3.74
N ARG A 91 -16.03 -16.20 -2.75
CA ARG A 91 -16.54 -17.44 -2.15
C ARG A 91 -17.22 -17.20 -0.79
N GLY A 92 -17.14 -15.98 -0.27
CA GLY A 92 -17.79 -15.56 0.97
C GLY A 92 -16.99 -15.86 2.23
N GLY A 93 -15.73 -16.26 2.11
CA GLY A 93 -14.81 -16.51 3.23
C GLY A 93 -13.76 -15.40 3.42
N ASP A 94 -13.18 -15.35 4.61
CA ASP A 94 -11.99 -14.54 4.89
C ASP A 94 -10.79 -15.12 4.12
N GLY A 95 -10.09 -14.28 3.36
CA GLY A 95 -8.98 -14.70 2.51
C GLY A 95 -9.31 -14.86 1.02
N ASP A 96 -10.56 -14.61 0.62
CA ASP A 96 -10.96 -14.64 -0.79
C ASP A 96 -10.41 -13.44 -1.56
N GLY A 97 -9.72 -13.72 -2.67
CA GLY A 97 -9.21 -12.71 -3.60
C GLY A 97 -7.77 -12.95 -4.00
N LEU A 98 -7.34 -12.23 -5.04
CA LEU A 98 -5.95 -12.17 -5.44
C LEU A 98 -5.21 -11.13 -4.57
N ASP A 99 -4.19 -11.55 -3.84
CA ASP A 99 -3.37 -10.64 -3.03
C ASP A 99 -2.42 -9.80 -3.90
N ILE A 100 -2.73 -8.52 -4.03
CA ILE A 100 -1.92 -7.56 -4.78
C ILE A 100 -0.84 -6.89 -3.92
N SER A 101 -0.78 -7.20 -2.62
CA SER A 101 0.28 -6.74 -1.73
C SER A 101 1.56 -7.58 -1.87
N HIS A 102 1.42 -8.83 -2.34
CA HIS A 102 2.52 -9.77 -2.54
C HIS A 102 3.64 -9.16 -3.41
N PRO A 103 4.93 -9.42 -3.13
CA PRO A 103 6.05 -8.91 -3.92
C PRO A 103 5.90 -9.19 -5.43
N ASP A 104 5.42 -10.38 -5.77
CA ASP A 104 5.27 -10.82 -7.17
C ASP A 104 4.05 -10.24 -7.89
N ALA A 105 3.12 -9.61 -7.16
CA ALA A 105 1.91 -9.03 -7.76
C ALA A 105 2.23 -7.98 -8.82
N LYS A 106 3.37 -7.29 -8.69
CA LYS A 106 3.83 -6.33 -9.72
C LYS A 106 4.13 -7.04 -11.03
N THR A 107 4.95 -8.09 -10.99
CA THR A 107 5.32 -8.88 -12.17
C THR A 107 4.07 -9.48 -12.80
N PHE A 108 3.17 -10.01 -11.99
CA PHE A 108 1.93 -10.60 -12.43
C PHE A 108 1.01 -9.60 -13.16
N LEU A 109 0.79 -8.42 -12.58
CA LEU A 109 -0.02 -7.37 -13.22
C LEU A 109 0.65 -6.75 -14.45
N GLN A 110 1.98 -6.75 -14.53
CA GLN A 110 2.70 -6.36 -15.75
C GLN A 110 2.48 -7.37 -16.88
N GLN A 111 2.42 -8.67 -16.58
CA GLN A 111 2.08 -9.69 -17.57
C GLN A 111 0.63 -9.52 -18.07
N TRP A 112 -0.29 -9.12 -17.20
CA TRP A 112 -1.65 -8.78 -17.61
C TRP A 112 -1.70 -7.59 -18.55
N ALA A 113 -0.87 -6.57 -18.29
CA ALA A 113 -0.75 -5.42 -19.17
C ALA A 113 -0.16 -5.81 -20.54
N ALA A 114 0.88 -6.65 -20.54
CA ALA A 114 1.49 -7.16 -21.78
C ALA A 114 0.52 -8.04 -22.60
N ALA A 115 -0.36 -8.77 -21.93
CA ALA A 115 -1.43 -9.56 -22.55
C ALA A 115 -2.66 -8.73 -22.99
N GLY A 116 -2.67 -7.41 -22.72
CA GLY A 116 -3.79 -6.53 -23.08
C GLY A 116 -5.05 -6.72 -22.23
N LEU A 117 -4.96 -7.47 -21.12
CA LEU A 117 -6.07 -7.64 -20.18
C LEU A 117 -6.39 -6.31 -19.50
N VAL A 118 -5.35 -5.60 -19.07
CA VAL A 118 -5.42 -4.26 -18.49
C VAL A 118 -4.44 -3.34 -19.20
N THR A 119 -4.57 -2.03 -19.03
CA THR A 119 -3.52 -1.08 -19.42
C THR A 119 -2.43 -1.02 -18.35
N ALA A 120 -1.26 -0.45 -18.70
CA ALA A 120 -0.19 -0.22 -17.72
C ALA A 120 -0.62 0.72 -16.57
N ASP A 121 -1.52 1.66 -16.87
CA ASP A 121 -2.10 2.55 -15.87
C ASP A 121 -3.08 1.80 -14.96
N GLU A 122 -4.00 1.01 -15.53
CA GLU A 122 -4.92 0.15 -14.77
C GLU A 122 -4.16 -0.83 -13.84
N ALA A 123 -3.07 -1.43 -14.32
CA ALA A 123 -2.19 -2.27 -13.50
C ALA A 123 -1.54 -1.48 -12.34
N SER A 124 -1.11 -0.26 -12.59
CA SER A 124 -0.53 0.63 -11.57
C SER A 124 -1.56 1.06 -10.53
N GLN A 125 -2.80 1.32 -10.96
CA GLN A 125 -3.92 1.62 -10.07
C GLN A 125 -4.28 0.44 -9.17
N LEU A 126 -4.26 -0.79 -9.70
CA LEU A 126 -4.46 -2.01 -8.89
C LEU A 126 -3.37 -2.12 -7.82
N LEU A 127 -2.09 -2.00 -8.19
CA LEU A 127 -0.99 -2.03 -7.22
C LEU A 127 -1.08 -0.92 -6.16
N ALA A 128 -1.69 0.21 -6.49
CA ALA A 128 -1.86 1.32 -5.56
C ALA A 128 -2.89 1.03 -4.46
N LEU A 129 -3.82 0.09 -4.66
CA LEU A 129 -4.80 -0.28 -3.63
C LEU A 129 -4.15 -0.91 -2.39
N ALA A 130 -3.06 -1.65 -2.57
CA ALA A 130 -2.29 -2.22 -1.46
C ALA A 130 -1.45 -1.18 -0.71
N LYS A 131 -1.35 0.06 -1.22
CA LYS A 131 -0.55 1.12 -0.61
C LYS A 131 -1.40 1.96 0.33
N VAL A 132 -1.17 1.84 1.63
CA VAL A 132 -1.88 2.58 2.67
C VAL A 132 -0.95 3.66 3.22
N ARG A 133 -1.50 4.85 3.52
CA ARG A 133 -0.74 5.88 4.24
C ARG A 133 -0.42 5.36 5.65
N ALA A 134 0.82 5.55 6.10
CA ALA A 134 1.13 5.31 7.49
C ALA A 134 0.30 6.28 8.36
N THR A 135 -0.34 5.76 9.40
CA THR A 135 -0.95 6.61 10.43
C THR A 135 0.08 6.77 11.55
N ILE A 136 0.57 7.97 11.71
CA ILE A 136 1.55 8.33 12.74
C ILE A 136 0.79 9.06 13.84
N THR A 137 1.08 8.69 15.08
CA THR A 137 0.44 9.25 16.28
C THR A 137 1.39 10.20 17.01
N ALA A 138 0.82 11.10 17.82
CA ALA A 138 1.60 12.00 18.66
C ALA A 138 2.54 11.22 19.61
N ASP A 139 2.08 10.11 20.18
CA ASP A 139 2.87 9.26 21.06
C ASP A 139 4.11 8.67 20.34
N GLN A 140 3.94 8.27 19.08
CA GLN A 140 5.07 7.79 18.27
C GLN A 140 6.10 8.89 17.99
N VAL A 141 5.64 10.13 17.73
CA VAL A 141 6.54 11.29 17.58
C VAL A 141 7.27 11.58 18.90
N SER A 142 6.53 11.59 20.01
CA SER A 142 7.09 11.84 21.34
C SER A 142 8.16 10.81 21.71
N ALA A 143 7.89 9.52 21.45
CA ALA A 143 8.84 8.44 21.67
C ALA A 143 10.08 8.55 20.78
N ALA A 144 9.93 8.96 19.51
CA ALA A 144 11.05 9.16 18.59
C ALA A 144 11.93 10.37 18.97
N MET A 145 11.36 11.38 19.63
CA MET A 145 12.04 12.60 20.08
C MET A 145 12.55 12.51 21.53
N ALA A 146 12.26 11.44 22.26
CA ALA A 146 12.47 11.35 23.70
C ALA A 146 13.93 11.60 24.13
N ALA A 147 14.92 11.15 23.35
CA ALA A 147 16.34 11.33 23.65
C ALA A 147 16.77 12.81 23.66
N ASP A 148 16.25 13.63 22.74
CA ASP A 148 16.61 15.05 22.61
C ASP A 148 15.94 15.92 23.68
N ARG A 149 14.74 15.52 24.11
CA ARG A 149 13.96 16.24 25.13
C ARG A 149 14.51 16.05 26.54
N THR A 150 15.18 14.93 26.79
CA THR A 150 15.89 14.70 28.06
C THR A 150 17.16 15.53 28.19
N THR A 151 17.79 15.95 27.09
CA THR A 151 18.98 16.81 27.10
C THR A 151 18.68 18.28 27.42
N ASP A 152 17.54 18.81 26.99
CA ASP A 152 17.16 20.21 27.28
C ASP A 152 16.80 20.46 28.76
N GLN A 153 16.39 19.44 29.52
CA GLN A 153 16.05 19.60 30.95
C GLN A 153 17.27 19.64 31.88
N HIS A 154 18.49 19.38 31.39
CA HIS A 154 19.71 19.43 32.21
C HIS A 154 20.50 20.74 32.11
N ASP A 155 20.18 21.63 31.16
CA ASP A 155 20.96 22.87 30.94
C ASP A 155 20.35 24.14 31.58
N GLU A 156 19.12 24.09 32.13
CA GLU A 156 18.57 25.21 32.93
C GLU A 156 19.04 25.19 34.41
N GLY A 157 19.96 24.30 34.77
CA GLY A 157 20.37 24.01 36.16
C GLY A 157 21.78 24.44 36.56
N ALA A 158 22.47 25.30 35.80
CA ALA A 158 23.85 25.70 36.12
C ALA A 158 24.05 27.22 36.08
N LYS A 159 23.81 27.84 37.26
CA LYS A 159 24.44 29.05 37.84
C LYS A 159 24.48 30.35 37.05
#